data_AF-T1K1F9-F1
#
_entry.id   AF-T1K1F9-F1
#
_cell.length_a   1.000
_cell.length_b   1.000
_cell.length_c   1.000
_cell.angle_alpha   90.00
_cell.angle_beta   90.00
_cell.angle_gamma   90.00
#
_symmetry.space_group_name_H-M   'P 1'
#
loop_
_entity.id
_entity.type
_entity.pdbx_description
1 polymer ?
#
loop_
_entity_poly.entity_id
_entity_poly.type
_entity_poly.pdbx_seq_one_letter_code
_entity_poly.pdbx_strand_id
1 'polypeptide(L)'
;MILLANDWLAENPSWKAINCESVTLLFKPNESGSLELRPTDASFYIYGSAKQHIVKALRLWIKRQPTDSTDDSENVSKAKPQILDYLDIIPENRGDGDSFCPKFENLNQCVERINKMVREKKINGTIITVESLNCEAEIDWKINPEQTLNFFTNKTVTILRIFYEKGPPSELEIGIKDFVPQNLSGGGFFKRPKFEPFSLVLTRSTKWLIENPDVTFRNAQSLDIKLKSLGPCDVTSMAYTEHGDYLKIFRIAYTKPLKCKSNQSLNIDNNNIVETKSLVLASKLFMPTKKGESLTEIRQRLEDWINVSHKDQIVGEINKPIEILSAETVEVFCRSDDNELEKAVDDTFQYNRFGTKNGYIFMSLRVYFHLPGLPNLLIPSDDDNLIQSMALNNENTSSCTIL
;
A
#
# COMPACT_ATOMS: atom_id res chain seq x y z
N MET A 1 -19.64 2.58 -2.14
CA MET A 1 -18.72 1.46 -2.44
C MET A 1 -18.74 0.38 -1.36
N ILE A 2 -18.63 0.74 -0.06
CA ILE A 2 -18.57 -0.23 1.04
C ILE A 2 -19.80 -1.14 1.16
N LEU A 3 -21.00 -0.65 0.83
CA LEU A 3 -22.23 -1.44 0.86
C LEU A 3 -22.16 -2.63 -0.11
N LEU A 4 -21.74 -2.40 -1.35
CA LEU A 4 -21.56 -3.46 -2.35
C LEU A 4 -20.48 -4.47 -1.94
N ALA A 5 -19.42 -4.02 -1.28
CA ALA A 5 -18.41 -4.91 -0.71
C ALA A 5 -18.99 -5.82 0.38
N ASN A 6 -19.84 -5.27 1.25
CA ASN A 6 -20.51 -6.04 2.30
C ASN A 6 -21.55 -7.01 1.76
N ASP A 7 -22.31 -6.62 0.73
CA ASP A 7 -23.26 -7.51 0.06
C ASP A 7 -22.52 -8.71 -0.54
N TRP A 8 -21.40 -8.47 -1.23
CA TRP A 8 -20.57 -9.54 -1.78
C TRP A 8 -19.99 -10.46 -0.69
N LEU A 9 -19.49 -9.91 0.43
CA LEU A 9 -18.96 -10.69 1.56
C LEU A 9 -20.06 -11.50 2.27
N ALA A 10 -21.29 -10.99 2.32
CA ALA A 10 -22.44 -11.71 2.87
C ALA A 10 -22.82 -12.93 2.00
N GLU A 11 -22.73 -12.79 0.67
CA GLU A 11 -22.94 -13.89 -0.27
C GLU A 11 -21.78 -14.90 -0.30
N ASN A 12 -20.59 -14.48 0.16
CA ASN A 12 -19.34 -15.25 0.08
C ASN A 12 -18.67 -15.41 1.47
N PRO A 13 -19.34 -16.02 2.47
CA PRO A 13 -18.87 -16.05 3.87
C PRO A 13 -17.57 -16.84 4.08
N SER A 14 -17.16 -17.67 3.11
CA SER A 14 -15.87 -18.36 3.13
C SER A 14 -14.69 -17.45 2.81
N TRP A 15 -14.94 -16.20 2.44
CA TRP A 15 -13.92 -15.19 2.15
C TRP A 15 -13.86 -14.11 3.23
N LYS A 16 -12.69 -13.52 3.40
CA LYS A 16 -12.45 -12.37 4.27
C LYS A 16 -11.53 -11.38 3.59
N ALA A 17 -11.86 -10.09 3.64
CA ALA A 17 -10.97 -9.01 3.23
C ALA A 17 -9.82 -8.88 4.24
N ILE A 18 -8.59 -8.90 3.72
CA ILE A 18 -7.35 -8.67 4.46
C ILE A 18 -6.76 -7.29 4.22
N ASN A 19 -7.10 -6.67 3.09
CA ASN A 19 -6.73 -5.30 2.78
C ASN A 19 -7.82 -4.66 1.91
N CYS A 20 -8.04 -3.37 2.11
CA CYS A 20 -8.93 -2.56 1.28
C CYS A 20 -8.13 -1.38 0.73
N GLU A 21 -8.35 -1.02 -0.52
CA GLU A 21 -7.72 0.17 -1.10
C GLU A 21 -8.66 0.88 -2.08
N SER A 22 -8.46 2.19 -2.21
CA SER A 22 -9.11 3.04 -3.18
C SER A 22 -8.23 3.13 -4.43
N VAL A 23 -8.65 2.50 -5.53
CA VAL A 23 -7.89 2.47 -6.79
C VAL A 23 -8.37 3.53 -7.77
N THR A 24 -7.46 4.09 -8.55
CA THR A 24 -7.78 4.95 -9.69
C THR A 24 -7.99 4.09 -10.93
N LEU A 25 -9.17 4.21 -11.55
CA LEU A 25 -9.49 3.64 -12.85
C LEU A 25 -9.46 4.75 -13.89
N LEU A 26 -8.85 4.45 -15.04
CA LEU A 26 -8.62 5.43 -16.10
C LEU A 26 -9.52 5.12 -17.31
N PHE A 27 -9.97 6.19 -17.97
CA PHE A 27 -10.70 6.09 -19.23
C PHE A 27 -9.73 5.99 -20.40
N LYS A 28 -10.14 5.29 -21.46
CA LYS A 28 -9.44 5.26 -22.74
C LYS A 28 -10.40 5.54 -23.90
N PRO A 29 -9.94 6.19 -24.97
CA PRO A 29 -10.71 6.27 -26.20
C PRO A 29 -10.86 4.85 -26.78
N ASN A 30 -12.08 4.47 -27.15
CA ASN A 30 -12.33 3.28 -27.95
C ASN A 30 -12.13 3.58 -29.45
N GLU A 31 -12.43 2.61 -30.32
CA GLU A 31 -12.29 2.74 -31.79
C GLU A 31 -13.14 3.88 -32.37
N SER A 32 -14.25 4.24 -31.73
CA SER A 32 -15.10 5.37 -32.12
C SER A 32 -14.60 6.73 -31.61
N GLY A 33 -13.53 6.75 -30.81
CA GLY A 33 -13.00 7.93 -30.13
C GLY A 33 -13.77 8.35 -28.87
N SER A 34 -14.82 7.60 -28.47
CA SER A 34 -15.52 7.85 -27.21
C SER A 34 -14.75 7.29 -26.01
N LEU A 35 -14.82 7.99 -24.87
CA LEU A 35 -14.14 7.58 -23.65
C LEU A 35 -14.90 6.45 -22.96
N GLU A 36 -14.20 5.36 -22.69
CA GLU A 36 -14.73 4.18 -22.01
C GLU A 36 -13.84 3.83 -20.82
N LEU A 37 -14.45 3.41 -19.71
CA LEU A 37 -13.74 2.93 -18.55
C LEU A 37 -13.14 1.55 -18.85
N ARG A 38 -11.82 1.39 -18.65
CA ARG A 38 -11.13 0.12 -18.91
C ARG A 38 -10.53 -0.44 -17.62
N PRO A 39 -11.34 -1.08 -16.75
CA PRO A 39 -10.91 -1.48 -15.40
C PRO A 39 -9.88 -2.62 -15.40
N THR A 40 -9.76 -3.35 -16.49
CA THR A 40 -8.81 -4.47 -16.67
C THR A 40 -7.55 -4.07 -17.38
N ASP A 41 -7.44 -2.86 -17.92
CA ASP A 41 -6.24 -2.45 -18.64
C ASP A 41 -5.12 -2.12 -17.67
N ALA A 42 -3.89 -2.51 -17.98
CA ALA A 42 -2.73 -2.26 -17.13
C ALA A 42 -1.76 -1.21 -17.69
N SER A 43 -2.02 -0.63 -18.86
CA SER A 43 -1.14 0.36 -19.49
C SER A 43 -1.95 1.51 -20.05
N PHE A 44 -1.61 2.74 -19.70
CA PHE A 44 -2.34 3.95 -20.07
C PHE A 44 -1.39 4.99 -20.61
N TYR A 45 -1.63 5.43 -21.84
CA TYR A 45 -0.88 6.51 -22.45
C TYR A 45 -1.39 7.85 -21.95
N ILE A 46 -0.49 8.66 -21.38
CA ILE A 46 -0.80 9.99 -20.85
C ILE A 46 -0.38 11.03 -21.88
N TYR A 47 -1.34 11.56 -22.63
CA TYR A 47 -1.10 12.68 -23.54
C TYR A 47 -2.25 13.69 -23.56
N GLY A 48 -1.90 14.98 -23.56
CA GLY A 48 -2.83 16.09 -23.78
C GLY A 48 -3.98 16.17 -22.77
N SER A 49 -5.18 16.51 -23.27
CA SER A 49 -6.44 16.63 -22.52
C SER A 49 -7.11 15.30 -22.17
N ALA A 50 -6.58 14.16 -22.63
CA ALA A 50 -7.08 12.83 -22.25
C ALA A 50 -6.90 12.53 -20.74
N LYS A 51 -6.20 13.42 -20.01
CA LYS A 51 -6.04 13.45 -18.55
C LYS A 51 -7.33 13.79 -17.77
N GLN A 52 -8.50 13.81 -18.39
CA GLN A 52 -9.61 14.50 -17.74
C GLN A 52 -10.50 13.61 -16.90
N HIS A 53 -10.56 12.30 -17.10
CA HIS A 53 -11.51 11.50 -16.35
C HIS A 53 -10.83 10.34 -15.64
N ILE A 54 -11.04 10.30 -14.33
CA ILE A 54 -10.67 9.19 -13.48
C ILE A 54 -11.90 8.76 -12.68
N VAL A 55 -12.01 7.46 -12.42
CA VAL A 55 -12.99 6.91 -11.49
C VAL A 55 -12.25 6.29 -10.33
N LYS A 56 -12.57 6.70 -9.10
CA LYS A 56 -12.14 6.01 -7.89
C LYS A 56 -13.06 4.80 -7.65
N ALA A 57 -12.45 3.65 -7.40
CA ALA A 57 -13.14 2.41 -7.07
C ALA A 57 -12.54 1.80 -5.80
N LEU A 58 -13.31 0.93 -5.13
CA LEU A 58 -12.83 0.14 -4.00
C LEU A 58 -12.34 -1.21 -4.52
N ARG A 59 -11.10 -1.59 -4.16
CA ARG A 59 -10.57 -2.93 -4.38
C ARG A 59 -10.44 -3.65 -3.04
N LEU A 60 -10.98 -4.86 -2.99
CA LEU A 60 -10.82 -5.78 -1.86
C LEU A 60 -9.73 -6.79 -2.18
N TRP A 61 -8.81 -6.97 -1.26
CA TRP A 61 -7.88 -8.09 -1.25
C TRP A 61 -8.42 -9.12 -0.27
N ILE A 62 -8.73 -10.31 -0.77
CA ILE A 62 -9.46 -11.34 -0.02
C ILE A 62 -8.64 -12.61 0.15
N LYS A 63 -8.87 -13.32 1.25
CA LYS A 63 -8.39 -14.69 1.46
C LYS A 63 -9.53 -15.60 1.87
N ARG A 64 -9.38 -16.89 1.61
CA ARG A 64 -10.31 -17.89 2.16
C ARG A 64 -10.10 -18.00 3.67
N GLN A 65 -11.19 -18.06 4.41
CA GLN A 65 -11.17 -18.39 5.82
C GLN A 65 -10.83 -19.89 5.97
N PRO A 66 -10.00 -20.27 6.95
CA PRO A 66 -9.80 -21.69 7.26
C PRO A 66 -11.16 -22.32 7.57
N THR A 67 -11.49 -23.41 6.90
CA THR A 67 -12.56 -24.29 7.37
C THR A 67 -11.95 -25.09 8.50
N ASP A 68 -12.32 -24.82 9.76
CA ASP A 68 -11.90 -25.64 10.90
C ASP A 68 -12.42 -27.06 10.65
N SER A 69 -11.58 -27.91 10.05
CA SER A 69 -11.95 -29.21 9.50
C SER A 69 -11.72 -30.35 10.50
N THR A 70 -11.79 -30.06 11.79
CA THR A 70 -11.57 -31.02 12.86
C THR A 70 -12.69 -30.90 13.89
N ASP A 71 -13.90 -31.32 13.51
CA ASP A 71 -14.63 -32.35 14.25
C ASP A 71 -15.99 -32.62 13.59
N ASP A 72 -16.42 -33.85 13.78
CA ASP A 72 -17.50 -34.52 13.09
C ASP A 72 -18.88 -33.81 13.20
N SER A 73 -19.61 -33.88 12.09
CA SER A 73 -21.07 -33.94 11.99
C SER A 73 -21.92 -32.68 12.29
N GLU A 74 -22.67 -32.30 11.25
CA GLU A 74 -23.95 -31.57 11.24
C GLU A 74 -24.06 -30.12 11.70
N ASN A 75 -23.09 -29.54 12.41
CA ASN A 75 -23.08 -28.10 12.68
C ASN A 75 -21.94 -27.40 11.93
N VAL A 76 -22.05 -27.33 10.60
CA VAL A 76 -21.31 -26.34 9.82
C VAL A 76 -21.80 -24.97 10.28
N SER A 77 -21.20 -24.44 11.33
CA SER A 77 -21.42 -23.07 11.78
C SER A 77 -21.06 -22.18 10.59
N LYS A 78 -22.08 -21.65 9.91
CA LYS A 78 -21.90 -20.69 8.83
C LYS A 78 -21.00 -19.59 9.38
N ALA A 79 -19.76 -19.52 8.88
CA ALA A 79 -18.83 -18.48 9.26
C ALA A 79 -19.56 -17.14 9.10
N LYS A 80 -19.58 -16.33 10.17
CA LYS A 80 -20.27 -15.04 10.14
C LYS A 80 -19.57 -14.18 9.08
N PRO A 81 -20.30 -13.62 8.10
CA PRO A 81 -19.68 -12.79 7.09
C PRO A 81 -19.06 -11.56 7.74
N GLN A 82 -17.88 -11.18 7.25
CA GLN A 82 -17.21 -9.95 7.64
C GLN A 82 -18.07 -8.77 7.21
N ILE A 83 -18.26 -7.79 8.11
CA ILE A 83 -18.95 -6.54 7.80
C ILE A 83 -17.91 -5.43 7.90
N LEU A 84 -17.60 -4.82 6.76
CA LEU A 84 -16.66 -3.72 6.64
C LEU A 84 -17.34 -2.38 6.86
N ASP A 85 -16.56 -1.42 7.33
CA ASP A 85 -16.90 -0.01 7.38
C ASP A 85 -15.62 0.81 7.18
N TYR A 86 -15.77 2.12 7.03
CA TYR A 86 -14.63 3.01 6.91
C TYR A 86 -14.86 4.36 7.57
N LEU A 87 -13.76 5.06 7.82
CA LEU A 87 -13.73 6.42 8.34
C LEU A 87 -12.70 7.23 7.56
N ASP A 88 -13.09 8.41 7.11
CA ASP A 88 -12.19 9.36 6.47
C ASP A 88 -11.75 10.47 7.43
N ILE A 89 -10.46 10.79 7.35
CA ILE A 89 -9.81 11.83 8.13
C ILE A 89 -9.21 12.81 7.14
N ILE A 90 -10.01 13.83 6.86
CA ILE A 90 -9.62 14.98 6.05
C ILE A 90 -8.79 15.90 6.94
N PRO A 91 -7.56 16.30 6.54
CA PRO A 91 -6.75 17.21 7.33
C PRO A 91 -7.45 18.57 7.46
N GLU A 92 -7.47 19.16 8.65
CA GLU A 92 -8.12 20.45 8.88
C GLU A 92 -7.27 21.61 8.33
N ASN A 93 -7.90 22.57 7.65
CA ASN A 93 -7.25 23.80 7.22
C ASN A 93 -7.10 24.73 8.43
N ARG A 94 -5.86 25.11 8.76
CA ARG A 94 -5.53 25.91 9.96
C ARG A 94 -5.76 27.40 9.78
N GLY A 95 -6.08 27.86 8.57
CA GLY A 95 -6.41 29.26 8.28
C GLY A 95 -5.23 30.24 8.43
N ASP A 96 -4.04 29.77 8.81
CA ASP A 96 -2.81 30.55 8.99
C ASP A 96 -1.90 30.55 7.76
N GLY A 97 -2.44 30.15 6.60
CA GLY A 97 -1.79 30.16 5.29
C GLY A 97 -2.38 31.23 4.37
N ASP A 98 -1.62 31.59 3.33
CA ASP A 98 -2.14 32.39 2.21
C ASP A 98 -3.26 31.60 1.50
N SER A 99 -4.25 32.29 0.91
CA SER A 99 -5.33 31.66 0.13
C SER A 99 -4.79 30.74 -0.98
N PHE A 100 -3.58 30.99 -1.46
CA PHE A 100 -2.90 30.16 -2.46
C PHE A 100 -2.20 28.92 -1.89
N CYS A 101 -1.81 28.94 -0.62
CA CYS A 101 -1.11 27.85 0.06
C CYS A 101 -1.64 27.68 1.49
N PRO A 102 -2.87 27.15 1.64
CA PRO A 102 -3.42 26.86 2.95
C PRO A 102 -2.52 25.86 3.68
N LYS A 103 -2.38 26.08 4.98
CA LYS A 103 -1.68 25.14 5.84
C LYS A 103 -2.71 24.16 6.40
N PHE A 104 -2.54 22.91 6.03
CA PHE A 104 -3.34 21.82 6.55
C PHE A 104 -2.68 21.21 7.79
N GLU A 105 -3.45 20.47 8.57
CA GLU A 105 -2.89 19.49 9.50
C GLU A 105 -1.87 18.60 8.78
N ASN A 106 -0.76 18.33 9.45
CA ASN A 106 0.22 17.35 8.97
C ASN A 106 -0.20 15.92 9.35
N LEU A 107 0.48 14.95 8.76
CA LEU A 107 0.24 13.52 8.98
C LEU A 107 0.14 13.14 10.46
N ASN A 108 1.08 13.61 11.27
CA ASN A 108 1.15 13.28 12.71
C ASN A 108 -0.07 13.80 13.47
N GLN A 109 -0.59 14.97 13.08
CA GLN A 109 -1.79 15.55 13.69
C GLN A 109 -3.05 14.76 13.30
N CYS A 110 -3.16 14.34 12.04
CA CYS A 110 -4.23 13.44 11.60
C CYS A 110 -4.20 12.10 12.38
N VAL A 111 -3.02 11.50 12.55
CA VAL A 111 -2.83 10.27 13.34
C VAL A 111 -3.23 10.47 14.80
N GLU A 112 -2.83 11.58 15.42
CA GLU A 112 -3.23 11.88 16.81
C GLU A 112 -4.75 12.05 16.95
N ARG A 113 -5.38 12.70 15.97
CA ARG A 113 -6.85 12.85 15.93
C ARG A 113 -7.56 11.50 15.78
N ILE A 114 -7.03 10.58 14.98
CA ILE A 114 -7.54 9.21 14.89
C ILE A 114 -7.40 8.48 16.23
N ASN A 115 -6.22 8.55 16.85
CA ASN A 115 -5.99 7.88 18.13
C ASN A 115 -6.86 8.46 19.25
N LYS A 116 -7.17 9.75 19.21
CA LYS A 116 -8.19 10.35 20.07
C LYS A 116 -9.57 9.72 19.84
N MET A 117 -9.99 9.52 18.60
CA MET A 117 -11.25 8.85 18.26
C MET A 117 -11.30 7.39 18.73
N VAL A 118 -10.18 6.65 18.62
CA VAL A 118 -10.05 5.29 19.17
C VAL A 118 -10.27 5.30 20.69
N ARG A 119 -9.57 6.19 21.42
CA ARG A 119 -9.73 6.34 22.88
C ARG A 119 -11.14 6.74 23.31
N GLU A 120 -11.82 7.53 22.48
CA GLU A 120 -13.22 7.93 22.66
C GLU A 120 -14.23 6.87 22.19
N LYS A 121 -13.76 5.67 21.80
CA LYS A 121 -14.59 4.55 21.33
C LYS A 121 -15.48 4.90 20.13
N LYS A 122 -14.97 5.74 19.22
CA LYS A 122 -15.68 6.13 17.98
C LYS A 122 -15.42 5.18 16.81
N ILE A 123 -14.42 4.31 16.91
CA ILE A 123 -14.11 3.28 15.92
C ILE A 123 -14.51 1.92 16.50
N ASN A 124 -15.65 1.39 16.05
CA ASN A 124 -16.25 0.15 16.53
C ASN A 124 -15.83 -1.02 15.65
N GLY A 125 -14.60 -1.49 15.83
CA GLY A 125 -14.11 -2.63 15.08
C GLY A 125 -12.60 -2.85 15.10
N THR A 126 -12.19 -3.87 14.35
CA THR A 126 -10.79 -4.19 14.13
C THR A 126 -10.29 -3.46 12.89
N ILE A 127 -9.28 -2.61 13.05
CA ILE A 127 -8.65 -1.90 11.95
C ILE A 127 -7.97 -2.89 11.00
N ILE A 128 -8.29 -2.80 9.72
CA ILE A 128 -7.74 -3.65 8.65
C ILE A 128 -6.66 -2.89 7.90
N THR A 129 -7.01 -1.72 7.36
CA THR A 129 -6.13 -0.88 6.53
C THR A 129 -6.20 0.56 7.01
N VAL A 130 -5.05 1.23 7.06
CA VAL A 130 -4.97 2.69 7.07
C VAL A 130 -4.35 3.14 5.74
N GLU A 131 -5.18 3.73 4.89
CA GLU A 131 -4.83 4.17 3.55
C GLU A 131 -4.51 5.68 3.55
N SER A 132 -3.37 6.06 2.98
CA SER A 132 -3.12 7.43 2.53
C SER A 132 -3.70 7.60 1.13
N LEU A 133 -4.77 8.38 1.00
CA LEU A 133 -5.51 8.56 -0.26
C LEU A 133 -5.34 9.99 -0.77
N ASN A 134 -4.85 10.13 -1.99
CA ASN A 134 -4.80 11.41 -2.69
C ASN A 134 -6.18 11.76 -3.28
N CYS A 135 -6.72 12.89 -2.82
CA CYS A 135 -7.96 13.49 -3.30
C CYS A 135 -7.65 14.77 -4.07
N GLU A 136 -8.24 14.88 -5.26
CA GLU A 136 -8.22 16.11 -6.06
C GLU A 136 -9.05 17.19 -5.36
N ALA A 137 -8.51 18.40 -5.26
CA ALA A 137 -9.12 19.50 -4.57
C ALA A 137 -9.59 20.60 -5.52
N GLU A 138 -10.70 21.22 -5.17
CA GLU A 138 -11.25 22.37 -5.87
C GLU A 138 -10.32 23.61 -5.74
N ILE A 139 -10.68 24.69 -6.44
CA ILE A 139 -9.92 25.94 -6.43
C ILE A 139 -9.77 26.51 -5.00
N ASP A 140 -10.76 26.29 -4.13
CA ASP A 140 -10.74 26.72 -2.73
C ASP A 140 -10.22 25.63 -1.77
N TRP A 141 -9.56 24.59 -2.30
CA TRP A 141 -9.02 23.44 -1.56
C TRP A 141 -10.06 22.57 -0.84
N LYS A 142 -11.34 22.68 -1.21
CA LYS A 142 -12.34 21.69 -0.79
C LYS A 142 -12.11 20.36 -1.50
N ILE A 143 -12.36 19.28 -0.77
CA ILE A 143 -12.35 17.92 -1.30
C ILE A 143 -13.64 17.21 -0.95
N ASN A 144 -14.04 16.29 -1.82
CA ASN A 144 -15.09 15.31 -1.54
C ASN A 144 -14.52 13.90 -1.74
N PRO A 145 -14.17 13.18 -0.66
CA PRO A 145 -13.58 11.84 -0.79
C PRO A 145 -14.56 10.77 -1.27
N GLU A 146 -15.86 11.07 -1.30
CA GLU A 146 -16.91 10.22 -1.88
C GLU A 146 -17.14 10.48 -3.37
N GLN A 147 -16.55 11.54 -3.93
CA GLN A 147 -16.64 11.80 -5.36
C GLN A 147 -15.82 10.78 -6.13
N THR A 148 -16.50 9.86 -6.79
CA THR A 148 -15.87 8.77 -7.56
C THR A 148 -15.38 9.25 -8.91
N LEU A 149 -16.16 10.03 -9.65
CA LEU A 149 -15.76 10.61 -10.94
C LEU A 149 -15.08 11.95 -10.72
N ASN A 150 -13.81 12.04 -11.10
CA ASN A 150 -13.01 13.25 -10.94
C ASN A 150 -12.17 13.56 -12.18
N PHE A 151 -11.59 14.75 -12.18
CA PHE A 151 -10.62 15.22 -13.14
C PHE A 151 -9.30 15.43 -12.42
N PHE A 152 -8.17 15.17 -13.09
CA PHE A 152 -6.89 15.56 -12.53
C PHE A 152 -6.88 17.08 -12.36
N THR A 153 -6.75 17.52 -11.12
CA THR A 153 -6.52 18.91 -10.78
C THR A 153 -5.04 19.13 -10.57
N ASN A 154 -4.64 20.37 -10.35
CA ASN A 154 -3.29 20.65 -9.88
C ASN A 154 -3.22 20.78 -8.36
N LYS A 155 -4.26 20.41 -7.59
CA LYS A 155 -4.27 20.53 -6.13
C LYS A 155 -4.67 19.20 -5.53
N THR A 156 -3.79 18.65 -4.72
CA THR A 156 -4.00 17.35 -4.09
C THR A 156 -3.99 17.51 -2.59
N VAL A 157 -4.99 16.95 -1.93
CA VAL A 157 -5.02 16.77 -0.47
C VAL A 157 -4.98 15.27 -0.21
N THR A 158 -3.99 14.84 0.56
CA THR A 158 -3.92 13.47 1.07
C THR A 158 -4.80 13.39 2.32
N ILE A 159 -5.73 12.44 2.33
CA ILE A 159 -6.50 12.07 3.52
C ILE A 159 -6.00 10.75 4.09
N LEU A 160 -6.40 10.43 5.33
CA LEU A 160 -6.29 9.08 5.86
C LEU A 160 -7.66 8.41 5.84
N ARG A 161 -7.79 7.27 5.14
CA ARG A 161 -8.99 6.43 5.13
C ARG A 161 -8.71 5.16 5.94
N ILE A 162 -9.50 4.92 6.98
CA ILE A 162 -9.37 3.76 7.86
C ILE A 162 -10.47 2.76 7.53
N PHE A 163 -10.11 1.60 7.00
CA PHE A 163 -11.05 0.48 6.84
C PHE A 163 -11.01 -0.42 8.06
N TYR A 164 -12.17 -0.82 8.57
CA TYR A 164 -12.28 -1.69 9.73
C TYR A 164 -13.41 -2.71 9.60
N GLU A 165 -13.24 -3.86 10.23
CA GLU A 165 -14.30 -4.86 10.42
C GLU A 165 -15.12 -4.48 11.64
N LYS A 166 -16.44 -4.28 11.46
CA LYS A 166 -17.35 -3.89 12.54
C LYS A 166 -17.32 -4.90 13.69
N GLY A 167 -17.21 -4.38 14.90
CA GLY A 167 -17.13 -5.18 16.11
C GLY A 167 -17.11 -4.31 17.38
N PRO A 168 -16.60 -4.84 18.49
CA PRO A 168 -16.33 -4.05 19.69
C PRO A 168 -15.43 -2.84 19.40
N PRO A 169 -15.49 -1.78 20.22
CA PRO A 169 -14.57 -0.64 20.12
C PRO A 169 -13.11 -1.07 20.03
N SER A 170 -12.36 -0.45 19.11
CA SER A 170 -10.93 -0.75 18.96
C SER A 170 -10.15 -0.34 20.20
N GLU A 171 -9.28 -1.21 20.68
CA GLU A 171 -8.37 -0.94 21.80
C GLU A 171 -6.92 -0.71 21.34
N LEU A 172 -6.72 -0.55 20.03
CA LEU A 172 -5.42 -0.39 19.43
C LEU A 172 -5.30 0.97 18.76
N GLU A 173 -4.28 1.74 19.13
CA GLU A 173 -3.93 2.97 18.45
C GLU A 173 -3.26 2.64 17.11
N ILE A 174 -3.46 3.50 16.12
CA ILE A 174 -2.72 3.42 14.87
C ILE A 174 -1.39 4.17 14.99
N GLY A 175 -0.45 3.77 14.16
CA GLY A 175 0.76 4.53 13.88
C GLY A 175 1.13 4.41 12.41
N ILE A 176 1.93 5.37 11.96
CA ILE A 176 2.47 5.41 10.60
C ILE A 176 3.97 5.59 10.70
N LYS A 177 4.73 4.85 9.90
CA LYS A 177 6.17 4.95 9.78
C LYS A 177 6.56 5.10 8.31
N ASP A 178 7.20 6.22 8.00
CA ASP A 178 7.74 6.50 6.67
C ASP A 178 9.21 6.13 6.58
N PHE A 179 9.56 5.46 5.49
CA PHE A 179 10.91 5.12 5.08
C PHE A 179 11.22 5.90 3.80
N VAL A 180 11.92 7.01 4.00
CA VAL A 180 12.35 7.88 2.91
C VAL A 180 13.65 7.32 2.32
N PRO A 181 13.75 7.14 1.00
CA PRO A 181 14.98 6.75 0.33
C PRO A 181 16.13 7.70 0.67
N GLN A 182 17.30 7.16 1.02
CA GLN A 182 18.50 7.98 1.26
C GLN A 182 18.99 8.62 -0.03
N ASN A 183 19.45 9.88 0.04
CA ASN A 183 20.10 10.53 -1.09
C ASN A 183 21.55 10.04 -1.21
N LEU A 184 21.83 9.26 -2.25
CA LEU A 184 23.15 8.67 -2.51
C LEU A 184 24.09 9.66 -3.22
N SER A 185 23.53 10.53 -4.07
CA SER A 185 24.30 11.60 -4.69
C SER A 185 23.40 12.76 -5.06
N GLY A 186 23.83 13.99 -4.72
CA GLY A 186 23.14 15.21 -5.11
C GLY A 186 22.99 15.34 -6.64
N GLY A 187 21.94 16.04 -7.03
CA GLY A 187 21.75 16.49 -8.41
C GLY A 187 22.49 17.80 -8.69
N GLY A 188 22.69 18.10 -9.97
CA GLY A 188 23.20 19.37 -10.46
C GLY A 188 22.61 19.69 -11.83
N PHE A 189 23.07 20.77 -12.48
CA PHE A 189 22.55 21.19 -13.80
C PHE A 189 22.56 20.10 -14.88
N PHE A 190 23.50 19.15 -14.79
CA PHE A 190 23.67 18.06 -15.78
C PHE A 190 23.47 16.66 -15.21
N LYS A 191 23.18 16.53 -13.90
CA LYS A 191 23.11 15.23 -13.24
C LYS A 191 21.86 15.13 -12.38
N ARG A 192 21.08 14.08 -12.58
CA ARG A 192 19.94 13.79 -11.70
C ARG A 192 20.42 13.32 -10.33
N PRO A 193 19.74 13.71 -9.24
CA PRO A 193 20.01 13.11 -7.94
C PRO A 193 19.80 11.60 -8.03
N LYS A 194 20.56 10.85 -7.23
CA LYS A 194 20.39 9.40 -7.09
C LYS A 194 19.93 9.12 -5.69
N PHE A 195 18.88 8.31 -5.57
CA PHE A 195 18.34 7.88 -4.30
C PHE A 195 18.52 6.38 -4.14
N GLU A 196 18.45 5.93 -2.90
CA GLU A 196 18.41 4.54 -2.52
C GLU A 196 17.29 3.81 -3.27
N PRO A 197 17.57 2.62 -3.84
CA PRO A 197 16.55 1.79 -4.47
C PRO A 197 15.46 1.37 -3.49
N PHE A 198 14.26 1.11 -3.99
CA PHE A 198 13.11 0.70 -3.17
C PHE A 198 13.38 -0.58 -2.37
N SER A 199 14.13 -1.53 -2.92
CA SER A 199 14.55 -2.77 -2.26
C SER A 199 15.29 -2.53 -0.93
N LEU A 200 16.22 -1.57 -0.88
CA LEU A 200 16.94 -1.23 0.35
C LEU A 200 16.05 -0.47 1.35
N VAL A 201 15.12 0.36 0.87
CA VAL A 201 14.09 1.00 1.71
C VAL A 201 13.23 -0.06 2.41
N LEU A 202 12.86 -1.13 1.69
CA LEU A 202 12.13 -2.27 2.27
C LEU A 202 12.98 -3.00 3.32
N THR A 203 14.26 -3.27 3.06
CA THR A 203 15.16 -3.89 4.05
C THR A 203 15.22 -3.09 5.37
N ARG A 204 15.33 -1.76 5.30
CA ARG A 204 15.30 -0.89 6.49
C ARG A 204 13.96 -0.96 7.22
N SER A 205 12.87 -1.09 6.48
CA SER A 205 11.53 -1.24 7.07
C SER A 205 11.34 -2.55 7.81
N THR A 206 11.90 -3.64 7.28
CA THR A 206 11.92 -4.95 7.91
C THR A 206 12.73 -4.90 9.21
N LYS A 207 13.91 -4.28 9.17
CA LYS A 207 14.72 -4.06 10.39
C LYS A 207 13.93 -3.32 11.46
N TRP A 208 13.21 -2.25 11.10
CA TRP A 208 12.38 -1.50 12.05
C TRP A 208 11.25 -2.37 12.64
N LEU A 209 10.58 -3.20 11.84
CA LEU A 209 9.54 -4.11 12.35
C LEU A 209 10.10 -5.14 13.35
N ILE A 210 11.30 -5.67 13.09
CA ILE A 210 12.00 -6.59 14.01
C ILE A 210 12.36 -5.89 15.33
N GLU A 211 12.79 -4.63 15.26
CA GLU A 211 13.14 -3.81 16.43
C GLU A 211 11.92 -3.31 17.23
N ASN A 212 10.70 -3.42 16.68
CA ASN A 212 9.46 -2.94 17.30
C ASN A 212 8.43 -4.08 17.40
N PRO A 213 8.69 -5.13 18.19
CA PRO A 213 7.83 -6.32 18.28
C PRO A 213 6.44 -6.05 18.88
N ASP A 214 6.24 -4.89 19.52
CA ASP A 214 4.97 -4.45 20.09
C ASP A 214 4.00 -3.88 19.03
N VAL A 215 4.46 -3.64 17.80
CA VAL A 215 3.60 -3.18 16.71
C VAL A 215 3.05 -4.34 15.89
N THR A 216 1.78 -4.22 15.49
CA THR A 216 1.14 -5.13 14.54
C THR A 216 1.05 -4.45 13.19
N PHE A 217 1.74 -4.98 12.18
CA PHE A 217 1.63 -4.53 10.80
C PHE A 217 0.17 -4.61 10.31
N ARG A 218 -0.30 -3.57 9.61
CA ARG A 218 -1.63 -3.54 8.99
C ARG A 218 -1.54 -3.55 7.47
N ASN A 219 -0.88 -2.56 6.91
CA ASN A 219 -0.65 -2.46 5.48
C ASN A 219 0.58 -1.59 5.20
N ALA A 220 1.06 -1.65 3.97
CA ALA A 220 2.08 -0.74 3.48
C ALA A 220 1.69 -0.16 2.12
N GLN A 221 2.25 1.00 1.82
CA GLN A 221 1.99 1.73 0.58
C GLN A 221 3.28 2.36 0.03
N SER A 222 3.39 2.36 -1.30
CA SER A 222 4.38 3.12 -2.05
C SER A 222 3.79 4.48 -2.42
N LEU A 223 4.26 5.56 -1.77
CA LEU A 223 3.67 6.89 -1.93
C LEU A 223 4.60 7.84 -2.69
N ASP A 224 4.08 8.54 -3.69
CA ASP A 224 4.81 9.60 -4.38
C ASP A 224 4.68 10.91 -3.57
N ILE A 225 5.77 11.36 -2.96
CA ILE A 225 5.83 12.61 -2.21
C ILE A 225 6.47 13.68 -3.08
N LYS A 226 5.77 14.81 -3.24
CA LYS A 226 6.28 15.95 -3.99
C LYS A 226 7.51 16.58 -3.30
N LEU A 227 8.58 16.74 -4.06
CA LEU A 227 9.77 17.48 -3.65
C LEU A 227 9.61 18.97 -3.98
N LYS A 228 9.62 19.82 -2.94
CA LYS A 228 9.62 21.29 -3.11
C LYS A 228 11.01 21.82 -3.50
N SER A 229 12.06 21.17 -3.00
CA SER A 229 13.47 21.46 -3.29
C SER A 229 14.32 20.22 -2.97
N LEU A 230 15.61 20.24 -3.30
CA LEU A 230 16.56 19.19 -2.89
C LEU A 230 16.87 19.19 -1.37
N GLY A 231 16.16 20.01 -0.58
CA GLY A 231 16.25 20.02 0.87
C GLY A 231 15.54 18.82 1.53
N PRO A 232 15.33 18.87 2.86
CA PRO A 232 14.62 17.83 3.59
C PRO A 232 13.24 17.56 2.98
N CYS A 233 12.96 16.30 2.67
CA CYS A 233 11.65 15.87 2.15
C CYS A 233 10.61 15.94 3.28
N ASP A 234 9.61 16.80 3.13
CA ASP A 234 8.49 16.88 4.07
C ASP A 234 7.43 15.82 3.71
N VAL A 235 7.61 14.64 4.28
CA VAL A 235 6.67 13.50 4.15
C VAL A 235 5.41 13.65 4.98
N THR A 236 5.32 14.70 5.81
CA THR A 236 4.18 14.94 6.70
C THR A 236 3.17 15.91 6.11
N SER A 237 3.52 16.59 5.01
CA SER A 237 2.60 17.48 4.29
C SER A 237 1.43 16.68 3.71
N MET A 238 0.21 17.07 4.08
CA MET A 238 -1.02 16.42 3.60
C MET A 238 -1.67 17.16 2.43
N ALA A 239 -1.03 18.20 1.90
CA ALA A 239 -1.53 18.94 0.74
C ALA A 239 -0.38 19.46 -0.12
N TYR A 240 -0.58 19.48 -1.43
CA TYR A 240 0.39 20.02 -2.38
C TYR A 240 -0.26 20.39 -3.71
N THR A 241 0.44 21.20 -4.51
CA THR A 241 0.05 21.51 -5.88
C THR A 241 0.85 20.64 -6.85
N GLU A 242 0.25 20.03 -7.87
CA GLU A 242 0.89 19.11 -8.82
C GLU A 242 1.86 19.84 -9.77
N HIS A 243 3.14 19.97 -9.37
CA HIS A 243 4.25 20.45 -10.21
C HIS A 243 5.59 19.99 -9.62
N GLY A 244 6.54 19.56 -10.44
CA GLY A 244 7.92 19.28 -10.00
C GLY A 244 8.28 17.80 -9.95
N ASP A 245 9.23 17.47 -9.07
CA ASP A 245 9.78 16.13 -8.92
C ASP A 245 9.12 15.40 -7.75
N TYR A 246 9.09 14.06 -7.83
CA TYR A 246 8.48 13.20 -6.82
C TYR A 246 9.51 12.20 -6.31
N LEU A 247 9.43 11.93 -5.01
CA LEU A 247 10.18 10.87 -4.35
C LEU A 247 9.19 9.82 -3.87
N LYS A 248 9.33 8.60 -4.35
CA LYS A 248 8.56 7.44 -3.91
C LYS A 248 9.10 6.97 -2.57
N ILE A 249 8.31 7.15 -1.52
CA ILE A 249 8.61 6.65 -0.17
C ILE A 249 7.89 5.33 0.07
N PHE A 250 8.33 4.60 1.09
CA PHE A 250 7.62 3.44 1.60
C PHE A 250 6.98 3.76 2.95
N ARG A 251 5.66 3.64 3.07
CA ARG A 251 4.89 3.92 4.28
C ARG A 251 4.34 2.62 4.86
N ILE A 252 4.60 2.36 6.13
CA ILE A 252 3.94 1.29 6.90
C ILE A 252 2.89 1.92 7.81
N ALA A 253 1.68 1.36 7.76
CA ALA A 253 0.68 1.56 8.79
C ALA A 253 0.66 0.35 9.73
N TYR A 254 0.57 0.62 11.02
CA TYR A 254 0.57 -0.39 12.08
C TYR A 254 -0.42 -0.02 13.18
N THR A 255 -0.75 -1.00 14.02
CA THR A 255 -1.47 -0.76 15.27
C THR A 255 -0.62 -1.16 16.47
N LYS A 256 -0.86 -0.55 17.62
CA LYS A 256 -0.19 -0.88 18.89
C LYS A 256 -1.19 -0.81 20.06
N PRO A 257 -0.94 -1.53 21.17
CA PRO A 257 -1.78 -1.43 22.36
C PRO A 257 -1.89 0.02 22.87
N LEU A 258 -3.06 0.38 23.39
CA LEU A 258 -3.25 1.64 24.11
C LEU A 258 -2.26 1.74 25.27
N LYS A 259 -1.50 2.83 25.33
CA LYS A 259 -0.68 3.14 26.51
C LYS A 259 -1.62 3.52 27.67
N CYS A 260 -2.02 2.55 28.48
CA CYS A 260 -2.71 2.82 29.73
C CYS A 260 -1.81 3.70 30.60
N LYS A 261 -2.26 4.93 30.89
CA LYS A 261 -1.58 5.87 31.82
C LYS A 261 -1.70 5.42 33.29
N SER A 262 -1.79 4.12 33.57
CA SER A 262 -1.82 3.63 34.93
C SER A 262 -0.41 3.73 35.51
N ASN A 263 -0.18 4.75 36.35
CA ASN A 263 0.94 4.83 37.30
C ASN A 263 0.87 3.72 38.38
N GLN A 264 0.16 2.63 38.13
CA GLN A 264 0.14 1.46 39.00
C GLN A 264 1.07 0.45 38.38
N SER A 265 2.23 0.30 39.03
CA SER A 265 3.08 -0.88 38.98
C SER A 265 2.24 -2.10 39.35
N LEU A 266 1.48 -2.60 38.39
CA LEU A 266 0.89 -3.93 38.49
C LEU A 266 2.07 -4.89 38.37
N ASN A 267 2.29 -5.67 39.43
CA ASN A 267 3.10 -6.87 39.39
C ASN A 267 2.52 -7.76 38.28
N ILE A 268 3.14 -7.70 37.10
CA ILE A 268 2.81 -8.58 35.99
C ILE A 268 3.38 -9.94 36.38
N ASP A 269 2.49 -10.89 36.66
CA ASP A 269 2.84 -12.30 36.73
C ASP A 269 3.52 -12.70 35.41
N ASN A 270 4.82 -12.99 35.50
CA ASN A 270 5.77 -13.22 34.40
C ASN A 270 5.49 -14.44 33.49
N ASN A 271 4.29 -15.04 33.53
CA ASN A 271 4.08 -16.38 32.97
C ASN A 271 3.32 -16.43 31.64
N ASN A 272 2.83 -15.31 31.10
CA ASN A 272 2.28 -15.25 29.74
C ASN A 272 3.11 -14.28 28.89
N ILE A 273 4.36 -14.66 28.60
CA ILE A 273 5.14 -14.03 27.53
C ILE A 273 4.42 -14.37 26.24
N VAL A 274 3.59 -13.46 25.74
CA VAL A 274 3.06 -13.53 24.38
C VAL A 274 4.28 -13.50 23.47
N GLU A 275 4.58 -14.63 22.84
CA GLU A 275 5.69 -14.75 21.91
C GLU A 275 5.46 -13.75 20.77
N THR A 276 6.18 -12.63 20.82
CA THR A 276 6.10 -11.60 19.79
C THR A 276 6.75 -12.16 18.54
N LYS A 277 5.93 -12.55 17.56
CA LYS A 277 6.40 -13.06 16.27
C LYS A 277 7.17 -11.96 15.54
N SER A 278 8.49 -12.12 15.44
CA SER A 278 9.34 -11.24 14.64
C SER A 278 8.88 -11.25 13.18
N LEU A 279 8.56 -10.07 12.65
CA LEU A 279 8.01 -9.91 11.31
C LEU A 279 9.10 -9.55 10.30
N VAL A 280 9.57 -10.55 9.55
CA VAL A 280 10.43 -10.34 8.37
C VAL A 280 9.55 -10.00 7.18
N LEU A 281 9.50 -8.71 6.81
CA LEU A 281 8.70 -8.21 5.70
C LEU A 281 9.46 -8.36 4.36
N ALA A 282 8.77 -8.87 3.35
CA ALA A 282 9.22 -8.95 1.97
C ALA A 282 8.11 -8.45 1.03
N SER A 283 8.46 -8.17 -0.23
CA SER A 283 7.49 -7.74 -1.25
C SER A 283 7.81 -8.29 -2.62
N LYS A 284 6.77 -8.47 -3.44
CA LYS A 284 6.89 -8.82 -4.87
C LYS A 284 5.97 -7.95 -5.70
N LEU A 285 6.50 -7.39 -6.79
CA LEU A 285 5.75 -6.56 -7.74
C LEU A 285 5.45 -7.36 -9.01
N PHE A 286 4.18 -7.39 -9.40
CA PHE A 286 3.69 -7.97 -10.64
C PHE A 286 3.33 -6.82 -11.58
N MET A 287 4.22 -6.55 -12.52
CA MET A 287 4.06 -5.51 -13.54
C MET A 287 3.73 -6.11 -14.90
N PRO A 288 3.13 -5.35 -15.82
CA PRO A 288 3.01 -5.75 -17.22
C PRO A 288 4.38 -6.15 -17.81
N THR A 289 4.49 -7.32 -18.43
CA THR A 289 5.70 -7.78 -19.13
C THR A 289 5.66 -7.50 -20.63
N LYS A 290 4.48 -7.16 -21.15
CA LYS A 290 4.25 -6.82 -22.55
C LYS A 290 3.18 -5.73 -22.67
N LYS A 291 3.29 -4.94 -23.73
CA LYS A 291 2.28 -3.93 -24.08
C LYS A 291 0.90 -4.57 -24.26
N GLY A 292 -0.10 -3.95 -23.64
CA GLY A 292 -1.48 -4.42 -23.70
C GLY A 292 -1.82 -5.59 -22.77
N GLU A 293 -0.87 -6.07 -21.94
CA GLU A 293 -1.20 -7.00 -20.87
C GLU A 293 -2.26 -6.39 -19.94
N SER A 294 -3.22 -7.21 -19.55
CA SER A 294 -4.32 -6.84 -18.67
C SER A 294 -3.99 -7.08 -17.19
N LEU A 295 -4.68 -6.37 -16.30
CA LEU A 295 -4.68 -6.66 -14.86
C LEU A 295 -5.17 -8.08 -14.55
N THR A 296 -5.98 -8.69 -15.42
CA THR A 296 -6.39 -10.09 -15.29
C THR A 296 -5.21 -11.03 -15.49
N GLU A 297 -4.38 -10.81 -16.52
CA GLU A 297 -3.15 -11.60 -16.74
C GLU A 297 -2.13 -11.40 -15.61
N ILE A 298 -1.96 -10.16 -15.14
CA ILE A 298 -1.08 -9.85 -13.99
C ILE A 298 -1.58 -10.55 -12.72
N ARG A 299 -2.89 -10.54 -12.48
CA ARG A 299 -3.52 -11.24 -11.36
C ARG A 299 -3.30 -12.75 -11.47
N GLN A 300 -3.42 -13.34 -12.66
CA GLN A 300 -3.17 -14.78 -12.84
C GLN A 300 -1.74 -15.14 -12.44
N ARG A 301 -0.74 -14.35 -12.87
CA ARG A 301 0.66 -14.56 -12.46
C ARG A 301 0.88 -14.43 -10.96
N LEU A 302 0.15 -13.53 -10.30
CA LEU A 302 0.15 -13.41 -8.85
C LEU A 302 -0.41 -14.68 -8.19
N GLU A 303 -1.56 -15.17 -8.65
CA GLU A 303 -2.17 -16.41 -8.15
C GLU A 303 -1.24 -17.62 -8.36
N ASP A 304 -0.63 -17.75 -9.54
CA ASP A 304 0.32 -18.81 -9.87
C ASP A 304 1.53 -18.76 -8.94
N TRP A 305 2.08 -17.56 -8.69
CA TRP A 305 3.20 -17.38 -7.77
C TRP A 305 2.83 -17.77 -6.33
N ILE A 306 1.65 -17.41 -5.84
CA ILE A 306 1.17 -17.83 -4.51
C ILE A 306 1.07 -19.35 -4.45
N ASN A 307 0.47 -19.97 -5.46
CA ASN A 307 0.28 -21.42 -5.51
C ASN A 307 1.60 -22.20 -5.54
N VAL A 308 2.60 -21.71 -6.28
CA VAL A 308 3.96 -22.29 -6.31
C VAL A 308 4.67 -22.11 -4.97
N SER A 309 4.60 -20.90 -4.41
CA SER A 309 5.27 -20.59 -3.14
C SER A 309 4.74 -21.42 -1.96
N HIS A 310 3.47 -21.81 -2.00
CA HIS A 310 2.89 -22.75 -1.03
C HIS A 310 3.37 -24.20 -1.21
N LYS A 311 3.73 -24.62 -2.42
CA LYS A 311 4.18 -25.99 -2.73
C LYS A 311 5.67 -26.19 -2.43
N ASP A 312 6.52 -25.24 -2.82
CA ASP A 312 7.98 -25.40 -2.73
C ASP A 312 8.50 -25.37 -1.28
N GLN A 313 7.77 -24.73 -0.36
CA GLN A 313 8.11 -24.73 1.07
C GLN A 313 7.81 -26.06 1.79
N ILE A 314 7.24 -27.05 1.09
CA ILE A 314 7.01 -28.40 1.63
C ILE A 314 8.32 -29.22 1.62
N VAL A 315 9.39 -28.73 0.98
CA VAL A 315 10.64 -29.49 0.74
C VAL A 315 11.77 -29.15 1.73
N GLY A 316 11.50 -28.42 2.83
CA GLY A 316 12.48 -28.10 3.88
C GLY A 316 11.92 -28.17 5.32
N GLU A 317 12.79 -28.21 6.33
CA GLU A 317 12.43 -28.40 7.76
C GLU A 317 11.49 -27.34 8.38
N ILE A 318 11.16 -26.26 7.66
CA ILE A 318 10.23 -25.21 8.11
C ILE A 318 9.00 -25.20 7.21
N ASN A 319 8.04 -26.06 7.51
CA ASN A 319 6.72 -26.17 6.87
C ASN A 319 5.79 -25.00 7.25
N LYS A 320 6.16 -23.75 6.98
CA LYS A 320 5.26 -22.61 7.19
C LYS A 320 4.99 -21.89 5.87
N PRO A 321 3.74 -21.89 5.38
CA PRO A 321 3.40 -21.18 4.14
C PRO A 321 3.70 -19.69 4.26
N ILE A 322 4.03 -19.06 3.13
CA ILE A 322 4.11 -17.60 3.04
C ILE A 322 2.80 -16.99 3.51
N GLU A 323 2.90 -16.05 4.45
CA GLU A 323 1.77 -15.30 4.97
C GLU A 323 1.67 -13.97 4.23
N ILE A 324 0.68 -13.85 3.34
CA ILE A 324 0.36 -12.58 2.69
C ILE A 324 -0.24 -11.63 3.74
N LEU A 325 0.41 -10.48 3.92
CA LEU A 325 0.05 -9.49 4.93
C LEU A 325 -0.84 -8.39 4.36
N SER A 326 -0.46 -7.85 3.19
CA SER A 326 -1.22 -6.82 2.49
C SER A 326 -0.83 -6.78 1.01
N ALA A 327 -1.56 -6.01 0.21
CA ALA A 327 -1.26 -5.80 -1.20
C ALA A 327 -1.73 -4.41 -1.64
N GLU A 328 -1.09 -3.85 -2.65
CA GLU A 328 -1.43 -2.54 -3.21
C GLU A 328 -1.43 -2.55 -4.73
N THR A 329 -2.21 -1.63 -5.30
CA THR A 329 -2.12 -1.28 -6.72
C THR A 329 -1.10 -0.16 -6.90
N VAL A 330 -0.03 -0.43 -7.65
CA VAL A 330 1.06 0.52 -7.88
C VAL A 330 0.93 1.14 -9.25
N GLU A 331 0.95 2.48 -9.29
CA GLU A 331 1.09 3.24 -10.52
C GLU A 331 2.60 3.42 -10.82
N VAL A 332 3.07 2.79 -11.89
CA VAL A 332 4.45 2.92 -12.38
C VAL A 332 4.46 3.87 -13.56
N PHE A 333 5.21 4.96 -13.45
CA PHE A 333 5.33 5.95 -14.51
C PHE A 333 6.59 5.72 -15.35
N CYS A 334 6.44 5.67 -16.67
CA CYS A 334 7.54 5.49 -17.62
C CYS A 334 7.45 6.48 -18.79
N ARG A 335 8.59 6.83 -19.39
CA ARG A 335 8.64 7.74 -20.55
C ARG A 335 8.66 7.01 -21.89
N SER A 336 9.09 5.75 -21.91
CA SER A 336 9.02 4.86 -23.07
C SER A 336 8.34 3.55 -22.70
N ASP A 337 7.89 2.80 -23.70
CA ASP A 337 7.02 1.64 -23.53
C ASP A 337 7.71 0.39 -22.96
N ASP A 338 8.95 0.05 -23.33
CA ASP A 338 9.44 -1.32 -23.03
C ASP A 338 10.70 -1.40 -22.15
N ASN A 339 11.81 -0.71 -22.46
CA ASN A 339 13.10 -0.95 -21.77
C ASN A 339 13.29 -0.19 -20.44
N GLU A 340 12.35 0.69 -20.07
CA GLU A 340 12.44 1.50 -18.85
C GLU A 340 11.57 0.96 -17.71
N LEU A 341 10.66 0.02 -18.00
CA LEU A 341 9.68 -0.44 -17.01
C LEU A 341 10.34 -1.17 -15.84
N GLU A 342 11.22 -2.14 -16.12
CA GLU A 342 11.97 -2.87 -15.08
C GLU A 342 12.80 -1.92 -14.20
N LYS A 343 13.41 -0.89 -14.80
CA LYS A 343 14.20 0.10 -14.04
C LYS A 343 13.32 0.98 -13.16
N ALA A 344 12.11 1.30 -13.62
CA ALA A 344 11.16 2.15 -12.89
C ALA A 344 10.58 1.48 -11.63
N VAL A 345 10.76 0.17 -11.47
CA VAL A 345 10.28 -0.61 -10.32
C VAL A 345 11.01 -0.25 -9.04
N ASP A 346 12.33 -0.18 -9.14
CA ASP A 346 13.22 0.04 -8.01
C ASP A 346 13.67 1.51 -7.92
N ASP A 347 13.42 2.29 -8.98
CA ASP A 347 13.67 3.74 -8.98
C ASP A 347 12.69 4.45 -8.04
N THR A 348 13.26 5.12 -7.05
CA THR A 348 12.50 5.88 -6.07
C THR A 348 12.34 7.35 -6.47
N PHE A 349 13.02 7.83 -7.52
CA PHE A 349 12.98 9.22 -7.93
C PHE A 349 12.33 9.41 -9.30
N GLN A 350 11.27 10.21 -9.35
CA GLN A 350 10.54 10.47 -10.58
C GLN A 350 10.60 11.94 -10.97
N TYR A 351 11.21 12.22 -12.13
CA TYR A 351 11.33 13.57 -12.66
C TYR A 351 10.13 13.97 -13.51
N ASN A 352 9.42 15.01 -13.09
CA ASN A 352 8.37 15.72 -13.83
C ASN A 352 7.32 14.82 -14.52
N ARG A 353 6.55 14.07 -13.71
CA ARG A 353 5.54 13.08 -14.14
C ARG A 353 4.52 13.64 -15.15
N PHE A 354 4.09 14.89 -14.98
CA PHE A 354 2.98 15.45 -15.75
C PHE A 354 3.38 16.45 -16.84
N GLY A 355 4.66 16.84 -16.92
CA GLY A 355 5.19 17.77 -17.93
C GLY A 355 5.89 17.10 -19.11
N THR A 356 6.18 15.81 -19.04
CA THR A 356 6.81 15.07 -20.16
C THR A 356 5.77 14.66 -21.20
N LYS A 357 5.98 15.05 -22.46
CA LYS A 357 5.24 14.48 -23.59
C LYS A 357 5.54 12.97 -23.67
N ASN A 358 4.54 12.16 -24.00
CA ASN A 358 4.64 10.71 -24.22
C ASN A 358 4.87 9.84 -22.96
N GLY A 359 4.24 10.16 -21.83
CA GLY A 359 4.31 9.32 -20.64
C GLY A 359 3.33 8.14 -20.68
N TYR A 360 3.65 7.06 -19.97
CA TYR A 360 2.76 5.94 -19.70
C TYR A 360 2.59 5.76 -18.18
N ILE A 361 1.37 5.43 -17.75
CA ILE A 361 1.12 4.82 -16.43
C ILE A 361 0.88 3.33 -16.67
N PHE A 362 1.65 2.51 -15.97
CA PHE A 362 1.43 1.08 -15.86
C PHE A 362 0.84 0.75 -14.50
N MET A 363 -0.30 0.07 -14.49
CA MET A 363 -0.93 -0.42 -13.26
C MET A 363 -0.33 -1.78 -12.94
N SER A 364 0.32 -1.89 -11.79
CA SER A 364 0.95 -3.11 -11.29
C SER A 364 0.34 -3.53 -9.96
N LEU A 365 0.54 -4.77 -9.55
CA LEU A 365 0.09 -5.28 -8.25
C LEU A 365 1.30 -5.61 -7.40
N ARG A 366 1.40 -5.05 -6.20
CA ARG A 366 2.44 -5.41 -5.24
C ARG A 366 1.84 -6.17 -4.08
N VAL A 367 2.47 -7.28 -3.69
CA VAL A 367 2.12 -8.04 -2.49
C VAL A 367 3.20 -7.91 -1.45
N TYR A 368 2.80 -7.75 -0.19
CA TYR A 368 3.66 -7.75 0.97
C TYR A 368 3.40 -8.99 1.80
N PHE A 369 4.46 -9.68 2.20
CA PHE A 369 4.35 -10.97 2.85
C PHE A 369 5.44 -11.18 3.89
N HIS A 370 5.16 -12.07 4.84
CA HIS A 370 6.10 -12.47 5.86
C HIS A 370 6.91 -13.70 5.42
N LEU A 371 8.22 -13.65 5.63
CA LEU A 371 9.12 -14.80 5.47
C LEU A 371 9.38 -15.47 6.83
N PRO A 372 8.74 -16.62 7.14
CA PRO A 372 9.00 -17.34 8.38
C PRO A 372 10.41 -17.95 8.40
N GLY A 373 11.04 -18.01 9.58
CA GLY A 373 12.27 -18.79 9.77
C GLY A 373 13.60 -18.09 9.46
N LEU A 374 13.59 -16.79 9.11
CA LEU A 374 14.81 -16.00 8.87
C LEU A 374 15.27 -15.05 10.00
N PRO A 375 14.84 -15.14 11.28
CA PRO A 375 15.16 -14.11 12.26
C PRO A 375 16.66 -13.98 12.59
N ASN A 376 17.49 -14.97 12.22
CA ASN A 376 18.91 -15.05 12.61
C ASN A 376 19.92 -14.92 11.45
N LEU A 377 19.49 -14.71 10.20
CA LEU A 377 20.39 -14.79 9.03
C LEU A 377 20.87 -13.45 8.46
N LEU A 378 20.48 -12.31 9.04
CA LEU A 378 20.87 -10.97 8.59
C LEU A 378 21.11 -10.16 9.86
N ILE A 379 22.29 -9.58 10.15
CA ILE A 379 23.01 -8.60 9.32
C ILE A 379 24.53 -8.77 9.53
N PRO A 380 25.34 -9.24 8.55
CA PRO A 380 26.68 -8.71 8.37
C PRO A 380 26.53 -7.30 7.78
N SER A 381 27.29 -6.34 8.31
CA SER A 381 27.14 -4.91 8.00
C SER A 381 27.43 -4.49 6.56
N ASP A 382 27.81 -5.41 5.66
CA ASP A 382 28.43 -5.04 4.38
C ASP A 382 28.01 -5.87 3.15
N ASP A 383 27.08 -6.83 3.26
CA ASP A 383 26.64 -7.66 2.12
C ASP A 383 25.10 -7.71 1.95
N ASP A 384 24.56 -6.69 1.29
CA ASP A 384 23.12 -6.51 0.95
C ASP A 384 22.57 -7.54 -0.07
N ASN A 385 23.41 -8.43 -0.61
CA ASN A 385 23.10 -9.25 -1.78
C ASN A 385 22.19 -10.48 -1.48
N LEU A 386 22.16 -11.00 -0.25
CA LEU A 386 21.49 -12.29 0.03
C LEU A 386 19.95 -12.18 0.04
N ILE A 387 19.39 -11.14 0.66
CA ILE A 387 17.93 -10.88 0.66
C ILE A 387 17.45 -10.60 -0.77
N GLN A 388 18.22 -9.79 -1.50
CA GLN A 388 17.98 -9.50 -2.91
C GLN A 388 17.98 -10.77 -3.74
N SER A 389 18.92 -11.69 -3.53
CA SER A 389 18.95 -12.97 -4.26
C SER A 389 17.73 -13.86 -4.00
N MET A 390 17.14 -13.87 -2.80
CA MET A 390 15.94 -14.68 -2.54
C MET A 390 14.66 -14.01 -3.05
N ALA A 391 14.65 -12.68 -3.14
CA ALA A 391 13.54 -11.92 -3.72
C ALA A 391 13.60 -11.84 -5.27
N LEU A 392 14.80 -11.90 -5.87
CA LEU A 392 15.04 -11.75 -7.32
C LEU A 392 15.35 -13.07 -8.05
N ASN A 393 15.94 -14.10 -7.42
CA ASN A 393 16.38 -15.31 -8.15
C ASN A 393 15.29 -16.31 -8.54
N ASN A 394 14.00 -16.00 -8.35
CA ASN A 394 12.93 -16.81 -8.94
C ASN A 394 12.56 -16.39 -10.38
N GLU A 395 13.35 -15.53 -11.03
CA GLU A 395 13.15 -15.13 -12.44
C GLU A 395 13.87 -16.02 -13.48
N ASN A 396 14.64 -17.03 -13.06
CA ASN A 396 15.40 -17.89 -13.99
C ASN A 396 14.74 -19.23 -14.39
N THR A 397 13.46 -19.49 -14.07
CA THR A 397 12.72 -20.58 -14.73
C THR A 397 11.96 -20.08 -15.95
N SER A 398 12.67 -19.39 -16.85
CA SER A 398 12.27 -19.20 -18.24
C SER A 398 12.95 -20.28 -19.10
N SER A 399 12.61 -21.55 -18.88
CA SER A 399 12.89 -22.65 -19.81
C SER A 399 12.07 -23.88 -19.41
N CYS A 400 10.75 -23.79 -19.59
CA CYS A 400 9.93 -24.97 -19.81
C CYS A 400 9.44 -24.91 -21.26
N THR A 401 10.24 -25.51 -22.14
CA THR A 401 9.84 -25.91 -23.49
C THR A 401 8.61 -26.80 -23.40
N ILE A 402 7.49 -26.43 -24.02
CA ILE A 402 6.41 -27.37 -24.31
C ILE A 402 5.84 -27.09 -25.70
N LEU A 403 5.67 -28.19 -26.45
CA LEU A 403 4.97 -28.36 -27.72
C LEU A 403 3.56 -27.78 -27.73
#